data_AF-A0A8D8S8H0-F1
#
_entry.id   AF-A0A8D8S8H0-F1
#
_cell.length_a   1.000
_cell.length_b   1.000
_cell.length_c   1.000
_cell.angle_alpha   90.00
_cell.angle_beta   90.00
_cell.angle_gamma   90.00
#
_symmetry.space_group_name_H-M   'P 1'
#
loop_
_entity.id
_entity.type
_entity.pdbx_description
1 polymer ?
#
loop_
_entity_poly.entity_id
_entity_poly.type
_entity_poly.pdbx_seq_one_letter_code
_entity_poly.pdbx_strand_id
1 'polypeptide(L)'
;MNPKPTIQDQTLPTPEPSSYYSLPDINSKVLAFNNVVTSLFDKHAPFQTFLAKQRPSPWMSLEIKNLLNRRDRARRKFVQTKSSVNYEQFNRRRNTVKQMIRNAKLRYAYSLFPPNLTQDQFYKNVKKILELSDIITQLSKWRESILELSDIIMMKL
;
A
#
# COMPACT_ATOMS: atom_id res chain seq x y z
N MET A 1 22.80 -11.37 5.34
CA MET A 1 22.57 -10.79 4.00
C MET A 1 22.35 -11.95 3.04
N ASN A 2 21.11 -12.20 2.62
CA ASN A 2 20.88 -13.15 1.53
C ASN A 2 21.36 -12.50 0.23
N PRO A 3 22.09 -13.22 -0.63
CA PRO A 3 22.54 -12.66 -1.90
C PRO A 3 21.32 -12.21 -2.71
N LYS A 4 21.42 -11.00 -3.26
CA LYS A 4 20.44 -10.42 -4.18
C LYS A 4 20.23 -11.42 -5.32
N PRO A 5 18.99 -11.79 -5.69
CA PRO A 5 18.78 -12.70 -6.80
C PRO A 5 19.37 -12.05 -8.05
N THR A 6 20.46 -12.64 -8.54
CA THR A 6 21.07 -12.33 -9.82
C THR A 6 19.98 -12.49 -10.87
N ILE A 7 19.53 -11.38 -11.45
CA ILE A 7 18.72 -11.41 -12.65
C ILE A 7 19.64 -12.02 -13.71
N GLN A 8 19.44 -13.30 -13.99
CA GLN A 8 19.99 -13.87 -15.21
C GLN A 8 19.25 -13.18 -16.34
N ASP A 9 19.97 -12.41 -17.15
CA ASP A 9 19.53 -11.99 -18.48
C ASP A 9 19.39 -13.25 -19.35
N GLN A 10 18.33 -14.01 -19.08
CA GLN A 10 17.79 -14.95 -20.05
C GLN A 10 17.17 -14.09 -21.14
N THR A 11 17.91 -13.99 -22.25
CA THR A 11 17.41 -13.55 -23.55
C THR A 11 15.95 -13.98 -23.68
N LEU A 12 15.05 -12.99 -23.76
CA LEU A 12 13.66 -13.26 -24.09
C LEU A 12 13.64 -14.14 -25.34
N PRO A 13 12.75 -15.13 -25.45
CA PRO A 13 12.35 -15.61 -26.75
C PRO A 13 11.62 -14.42 -27.38
N THR A 14 12.35 -13.53 -28.04
CA THR A 14 11.80 -12.61 -29.02
C THR A 14 11.46 -13.47 -30.21
N PRO A 15 10.19 -13.84 -30.45
CA PRO A 15 9.83 -14.36 -31.74
C PRO A 15 10.15 -13.24 -32.73
N GLU A 16 11.16 -13.46 -33.56
CA GLU A 16 11.47 -12.62 -34.70
C GLU A 16 10.14 -12.26 -35.40
N PRO A 17 9.79 -10.98 -35.54
CA PRO A 17 8.50 -10.55 -36.09
C PRO A 17 8.20 -11.17 -37.46
N SER A 18 9.25 -11.58 -38.17
CA SER A 18 9.28 -12.32 -39.43
C SER A 18 8.48 -13.64 -39.41
N SER A 19 8.39 -14.34 -38.28
CA SER A 19 7.74 -15.66 -38.19
C SER A 19 6.20 -15.62 -38.19
N TYR A 20 5.60 -14.51 -37.74
CA TYR A 20 4.15 -14.35 -37.67
C TYR A 20 3.50 -14.20 -39.04
N TYR A 21 4.19 -13.57 -39.98
CA TYR A 21 3.66 -13.31 -41.32
C TYR A 21 3.56 -14.58 -42.17
N SER A 22 4.34 -15.62 -41.84
CA SER A 22 4.39 -16.90 -42.56
C SER A 22 3.28 -17.88 -42.16
N LEU A 23 2.52 -17.60 -41.09
CA LEU A 23 1.40 -18.45 -40.68
C LEU A 23 0.25 -18.35 -41.70
N PRO A 24 -0.37 -19.49 -42.09
CA PRO A 24 -1.32 -19.54 -43.20
C PRO A 24 -2.71 -19.00 -42.83
N ASP A 25 -3.11 -19.08 -41.56
CA ASP A 25 -4.45 -18.71 -41.10
C ASP A 25 -4.43 -17.54 -40.11
N ILE A 26 -5.47 -16.70 -40.17
CA ILE A 26 -5.66 -15.54 -39.30
C ILE A 26 -5.82 -15.99 -37.85
N ASN A 27 -6.54 -17.09 -37.60
CA ASN A 27 -6.74 -17.60 -36.24
C ASN A 27 -5.42 -18.05 -35.61
N SER A 28 -4.53 -18.67 -36.40
CA SER A 28 -3.20 -19.07 -35.93
C SER A 28 -2.34 -17.87 -35.54
N LYS A 29 -2.44 -16.75 -36.27
CA LYS A 29 -1.72 -15.50 -35.95
C LYS A 29 -2.22 -14.89 -34.65
N VAL A 30 -3.54 -14.82 -34.47
CA VAL A 30 -4.17 -14.31 -33.24
C VAL A 30 -3.80 -15.17 -32.03
N LEU A 31 -3.78 -16.49 -32.20
CA LEU A 31 -3.40 -17.42 -31.14
C LEU A 31 -1.93 -17.27 -30.73
N ALA A 32 -1.02 -17.16 -31.70
CA ALA A 32 0.40 -16.93 -31.42
C ALA A 32 0.63 -15.59 -30.70
N PHE A 33 -0.07 -14.53 -31.12
CA PHE A 33 -0.02 -13.22 -30.47
C PHE A 33 -0.49 -13.29 -29.02
N ASN A 34 -1.66 -13.89 -28.77
CA ASN A 34 -2.21 -14.03 -27.43
C ASN A 34 -1.26 -14.81 -26.52
N ASN A 35 -0.66 -15.91 -27.01
CA ASN A 35 0.28 -16.70 -26.22
C ASN A 35 1.51 -15.89 -25.78
N VAL A 36 2.07 -15.06 -26.67
CA VAL A 36 3.23 -14.23 -26.35
C VAL A 36 2.87 -13.15 -25.35
N VAL A 37 1.75 -12.47 -25.57
CA VAL A 37 1.24 -11.44 -24.66
C VAL A 37 0.97 -12.03 -23.28
N THR A 38 0.28 -13.17 -23.20
CA THR A 38 0.02 -13.86 -21.93
C THR A 38 1.31 -14.32 -21.25
N SER A 39 2.27 -14.87 -21.99
CA SER A 39 3.57 -15.28 -21.42
C SER A 39 4.37 -14.10 -20.86
N LEU A 40 4.26 -12.93 -21.49
CA LEU A 40 4.89 -11.70 -21.02
C LEU A 40 4.21 -11.21 -19.74
N PHE A 41 2.88 -11.25 -19.69
CA PHE A 41 2.12 -10.94 -18.49
C PHE A 41 2.45 -11.92 -17.35
N ASP A 42 2.52 -13.22 -17.59
CA ASP A 42 2.87 -14.20 -16.56
C ASP A 42 4.30 -14.00 -16.02
N LYS A 43 5.24 -13.57 -16.86
CA LYS A 43 6.63 -13.28 -16.46
C LYS A 43 6.76 -11.97 -15.68
N HIS A 44 6.13 -10.90 -16.14
CA HIS A 44 6.34 -9.54 -15.60
C HIS A 44 5.26 -9.09 -14.61
N ALA A 45 4.06 -9.65 -14.69
CA ALA A 45 2.91 -9.33 -13.85
C ALA A 45 2.10 -10.61 -13.53
N PRO A 46 2.73 -11.63 -12.91
CA PRO A 46 2.06 -12.87 -12.59
C PRO A 46 0.81 -12.61 -11.77
N PHE A 47 -0.29 -13.27 -12.12
CA PHE A 47 -1.53 -13.16 -11.37
C PHE A 47 -1.36 -13.79 -9.98
N GLN A 48 -1.15 -12.97 -8.97
CA GLN A 48 -1.04 -13.40 -7.58
C GLN A 48 -2.34 -13.11 -6.85
N THR A 49 -3.04 -14.17 -6.43
CA THR A 49 -4.16 -14.04 -5.49
C THR A 49 -3.59 -13.76 -4.10
N PHE A 50 -3.66 -12.50 -3.66
CA PHE A 50 -3.35 -12.17 -2.27
C PHE A 50 -4.62 -12.25 -1.43
N LEU A 51 -4.53 -12.92 -0.29
CA LEU A 51 -5.54 -12.77 0.75
C LEU A 51 -5.30 -11.40 1.40
N ALA A 52 -6.31 -10.53 1.39
CA ALA A 52 -6.28 -9.28 2.15
C ALA A 52 -6.22 -9.60 3.66
N LYS A 53 -5.00 -9.83 4.16
CA LYS A 53 -4.75 -10.34 5.52
C LYS A 53 -5.06 -9.30 6.60
N GLN A 54 -5.18 -8.03 6.23
CA GLN A 54 -5.42 -6.96 7.19
C GLN A 54 -6.90 -6.72 7.39
N ARG A 55 -7.40 -7.13 8.56
CA ARG A 55 -8.72 -6.72 9.03
C ARG A 55 -8.79 -5.19 9.04
N PRO A 56 -9.92 -4.60 8.60
CA PRO A 56 -10.07 -3.15 8.64
C PRO A 56 -9.87 -2.68 10.08
N SER A 57 -9.05 -1.64 10.26
CA SER A 57 -8.77 -1.10 11.60
C SER A 57 -10.08 -0.73 12.29
N PRO A 58 -10.35 -1.25 13.50
CA PRO A 58 -11.67 -1.11 14.12
C PRO A 58 -12.03 0.34 14.50
N TRP A 59 -11.02 1.20 14.69
CA TRP A 59 -11.21 2.64 14.91
C TRP A 59 -11.43 3.45 13.62
N MET A 60 -11.44 2.82 12.44
CA MET A 60 -11.51 3.50 11.15
C MET A 60 -12.94 3.67 10.65
N SER A 61 -13.64 4.69 11.14
CA SER A 61 -15.01 5.01 10.71
C SER A 61 -15.07 5.69 9.34
N LEU A 62 -16.27 5.67 8.73
CA LEU A 62 -16.55 6.38 7.47
C LEU A 62 -16.28 7.89 7.58
N GLU A 63 -16.57 8.48 8.74
CA GLU A 63 -16.29 9.88 9.01
C GLU A 63 -14.79 10.21 8.89
N ILE A 64 -13.93 9.39 9.50
CA ILE A 64 -12.49 9.58 9.43
C ILE A 64 -11.99 9.37 7.99
N LYS A 65 -12.58 8.43 7.24
CA LYS A 65 -12.28 8.27 5.80
C LYS A 65 -12.64 9.53 5.01
N ASN A 66 -13.79 10.13 5.29
CA ASN A 66 -14.20 11.39 4.65
C ASN A 66 -13.26 12.54 5.01
N LEU A 67 -12.79 12.62 6.26
CA LEU A 67 -11.80 13.63 6.68
C LEU A 67 -10.43 13.42 6.01
N LEU A 68 -9.99 12.17 5.85
CA LEU A 68 -8.78 11.82 5.10
C LEU A 68 -8.90 12.27 3.64
N ASN A 69 -10.02 11.97 2.98
CA ASN A 69 -10.26 12.39 1.60
C ASN A 69 -10.21 13.92 1.44
N ARG A 70 -10.79 14.65 2.41
CA ARG A 70 -10.74 16.13 2.44
C ARG A 70 -9.33 16.65 2.65
N ARG A 71 -8.54 16.03 3.54
CA ARG A 71 -7.12 16.34 3.73
C ARG A 71 -6.32 16.11 2.44
N ASP A 72 -6.56 15.00 1.75
CA ASP A 72 -5.82 14.64 0.55
C ASP A 72 -6.17 15.54 -0.64
N ARG A 73 -7.43 15.96 -0.75
CA ARG A 73 -7.83 17.01 -1.68
C ARG A 73 -7.10 18.33 -1.39
N ALA A 74 -7.02 18.75 -0.12
CA ALA A 74 -6.29 19.96 0.25
C ALA A 74 -4.78 19.83 -0.02
N ARG A 75 -4.18 18.66 0.22
CA ARG A 75 -2.78 18.39 -0.13
C ARG A 75 -2.54 18.53 -1.63
N ARG A 76 -3.38 17.90 -2.46
CA ARG A 76 -3.29 18.00 -3.92
C ARG A 76 -3.37 19.46 -4.38
N LYS A 77 -4.31 20.23 -3.83
CA LYS A 77 -4.44 21.66 -4.14
C LYS A 77 -3.19 22.45 -3.74
N PHE A 78 -2.64 22.19 -2.55
CA PHE A 78 -1.39 22.83 -2.12
C PHE A 78 -0.21 22.47 -3.02
N VAL A 79 -0.05 21.20 -3.41
CA VAL A 79 1.03 20.76 -4.30
C VAL A 79 0.95 21.44 -5.67
N GLN A 80 -0.27 21.64 -6.19
CA GLN A 80 -0.48 22.31 -7.48
C GLN A 80 -0.20 23.80 -7.43
N THR A 81 -0.73 24.52 -6.44
CA THR A 81 -0.66 26.00 -6.43
C THR A 81 0.51 26.55 -5.60
N LYS A 82 1.10 25.74 -4.70
CA LYS A 82 2.16 26.11 -3.74
C LYS A 82 1.90 27.41 -2.94
N SER A 83 0.63 27.71 -2.66
CA SER A 83 0.22 28.93 -1.95
C SER A 83 0.22 28.73 -0.43
N SER A 84 0.65 29.73 0.32
CA SER A 84 0.65 29.75 1.80
C SER A 84 -0.75 29.49 2.39
N VAL A 85 -1.81 30.06 1.79
CA VAL A 85 -3.19 29.85 2.25
C VAL A 85 -3.61 28.38 2.11
N ASN A 86 -3.26 27.75 0.98
CA ASN A 86 -3.55 26.33 0.75
C ASN A 86 -2.72 25.42 1.66
N TYR A 87 -1.50 25.83 2.00
CA TYR A 87 -0.65 25.13 2.98
C TYR A 87 -1.28 25.16 4.38
N GLU A 88 -1.73 26.33 4.84
CA GLU A 88 -2.38 26.48 6.13
C GLU A 88 -3.67 25.64 6.20
N GLN A 89 -4.49 25.69 5.14
CA GLN A 89 -5.70 24.88 5.06
C GLN A 89 -5.39 23.37 5.11
N PHE A 90 -4.33 22.92 4.45
CA PHE A 90 -3.86 21.54 4.54
C PHE A 90 -3.42 21.19 5.98
N ASN A 91 -2.62 22.04 6.63
CA ASN A 91 -2.13 21.81 7.99
C ASN A 91 -3.28 21.72 9.00
N ARG A 92 -4.28 22.62 8.93
CA ARG A 92 -5.48 22.55 9.76
C ARG A 92 -6.19 21.20 9.59
N ARG A 93 -6.45 20.78 8.34
CA ARG A 93 -7.11 19.48 8.05
C ARG A 93 -6.28 18.29 8.51
N ARG A 94 -4.95 18.33 8.32
CA ARG A 94 -4.02 17.29 8.80
C ARG A 94 -4.12 17.14 10.31
N ASN A 95 -4.13 18.24 11.05
CA ASN A 95 -4.23 18.24 12.50
C ASN A 95 -5.57 17.71 12.98
N THR A 96 -6.69 18.13 12.36
CA THR A 96 -8.02 17.60 12.65
C THR A 96 -8.07 16.08 12.45
N VAL A 97 -7.58 15.57 11.32
CA VAL A 97 -7.52 14.13 11.04
C VAL A 97 -6.67 13.41 12.09
N LYS A 98 -5.50 13.96 12.43
CA LYS A 98 -4.59 13.37 13.43
C LYS A 98 -5.28 13.26 14.79
N GLN A 99 -6.01 14.31 15.20
CA GLN A 99 -6.76 14.31 16.44
C GLN A 99 -7.92 13.31 16.42
N MET A 100 -8.69 13.27 15.33
CA MET A 100 -9.81 12.34 15.19
C MET A 100 -9.38 10.88 15.23
N ILE A 101 -8.27 10.53 14.57
CA ILE A 101 -7.70 9.18 14.61
C ILE A 101 -7.25 8.82 16.03
N ARG A 102 -6.59 9.75 16.74
CA ARG A 102 -6.19 9.52 18.14
C ARG A 102 -7.40 9.28 19.04
N ASN A 103 -8.40 10.15 18.97
CA ASN A 103 -9.63 10.00 19.75
C ASN A 103 -10.35 8.69 19.43
N ALA A 104 -10.40 8.29 18.16
CA ALA A 104 -11.00 7.02 17.76
C ALA A 104 -10.25 5.80 18.30
N LYS A 105 -8.90 5.82 18.26
CA LYS A 105 -8.07 4.79 18.88
C LYS A 105 -8.30 4.71 20.39
N LEU A 106 -8.37 5.86 21.07
CA LEU A 106 -8.66 5.91 22.51
C LEU A 106 -10.04 5.33 22.82
N ARG A 107 -11.08 5.76 22.11
CA ARG A 107 -12.44 5.21 22.28
C ARG A 107 -12.48 3.69 22.09
N TYR A 108 -11.78 3.19 21.07
CA TYR A 108 -11.67 1.75 20.86
C TYR A 108 -10.95 1.06 22.02
N ALA A 109 -9.83 1.62 22.50
CA ALA A 109 -9.12 1.08 23.66
C ALA A 109 -10.01 1.05 24.91
N TYR A 110 -10.74 2.12 25.20
CA TYR A 110 -11.71 2.14 26.31
C TYR A 110 -12.83 1.12 26.13
N SER A 111 -13.33 0.91 24.90
CA SER A 111 -14.36 -0.11 24.65
C SER A 111 -13.89 -1.55 24.90
N LEU A 112 -12.58 -1.79 24.90
CA LEU A 112 -12.00 -3.10 25.23
C LEU A 112 -11.93 -3.36 26.74
N PHE A 113 -12.07 -2.34 27.60
CA PHE A 113 -11.99 -2.47 29.05
C PHE A 113 -13.25 -1.92 29.75
N PRO A 114 -14.41 -2.58 29.58
CA PRO A 114 -15.61 -2.28 30.37
C PRO A 114 -15.38 -2.56 31.86
N PRO A 115 -16.17 -1.95 32.77
CA PRO A 115 -15.99 -2.10 34.23
C PRO A 115 -16.19 -3.53 34.75
N ASN A 116 -17.01 -4.34 34.07
CA ASN A 116 -17.31 -5.72 34.47
C ASN A 116 -16.55 -6.73 33.60
N LEU A 117 -15.22 -6.65 33.57
CA LEU A 117 -14.39 -7.49 32.71
C LEU A 117 -13.91 -8.76 33.43
N THR A 118 -14.08 -9.92 32.80
CA THR A 118 -13.50 -11.19 33.29
C THR A 118 -12.00 -11.25 33.00
N GLN A 119 -11.22 -11.93 33.84
CA GLN A 119 -9.77 -12.12 33.68
C GLN A 119 -9.38 -12.67 32.30
N ASP A 120 -10.11 -13.65 31.76
CA ASP A 120 -9.86 -14.19 30.41
C ASP A 120 -10.09 -13.15 29.30
N GLN A 121 -11.14 -12.34 29.44
CA GLN A 121 -11.43 -11.25 28.49
C GLN A 121 -10.36 -10.16 28.54
N PHE A 122 -9.81 -9.87 29.73
CA PHE A 122 -8.70 -8.94 29.92
C PHE A 122 -7.46 -9.36 29.10
N TYR A 123 -6.98 -10.59 29.27
CA TYR A 123 -5.80 -11.05 28.54
C TYR A 123 -6.03 -11.12 27.03
N LYS A 124 -7.25 -11.53 26.59
CA LYS A 124 -7.64 -11.49 25.17
C LYS A 124 -7.60 -10.07 24.61
N ASN A 125 -8.04 -9.08 25.38
CA ASN A 125 -8.08 -7.68 24.94
C ASN A 125 -6.69 -7.01 24.96
N VAL A 126 -5.84 -7.32 25.93
CA VAL A 126 -4.43 -6.90 25.96
C VAL A 126 -3.68 -7.46 24.75
N LYS A 127 -3.85 -8.75 24.45
CA LYS A 127 -3.21 -9.39 23.28
C LYS A 127 -3.57 -8.68 21.97
N LYS A 128 -4.85 -8.33 21.77
CA LYS A 128 -5.30 -7.57 20.59
C LYS A 128 -4.60 -6.21 20.46
N ILE A 129 -4.31 -5.53 21.57
CA ILE A 129 -3.64 -4.21 21.55
C ILE A 129 -2.16 -4.37 21.18
N LEU A 130 -1.48 -5.38 21.74
CA LEU A 130 -0.07 -5.64 21.47
C LEU A 130 0.18 -6.06 20.01
N GLU A 131 -0.69 -6.90 19.44
CA GLU A 131 -0.62 -7.26 18.02
C GLU A 131 -0.74 -6.04 17.10
N LEU A 132 -1.50 -5.01 17.51
CA LEU A 132 -1.64 -3.77 16.75
C LEU A 132 -0.43 -2.83 16.91
N SER A 133 0.26 -2.84 18.06
CA SER A 133 1.48 -2.04 18.25
C SER A 133 2.66 -2.62 17.47
N ASP A 134 2.76 -3.93 17.35
CA ASP A 134 3.85 -4.58 16.60
C ASP A 134 3.80 -4.24 15.11
N ILE A 135 2.60 -4.23 14.52
CA ILE A 135 2.39 -3.84 13.12
C ILE A 135 2.76 -2.37 12.89
N ILE A 136 2.42 -1.48 13.82
CA ILE A 136 2.74 -0.05 13.71
C ILE A 136 4.25 0.16 13.81
N THR A 137 4.93 -0.55 14.72
CA THR A 137 6.39 -0.50 14.89
C THR A 137 7.12 -1.06 13.66
N GLN A 138 6.61 -2.12 13.04
CA GLN A 138 7.11 -2.61 11.76
C GLN A 138 6.93 -1.55 10.66
N LEU A 139 5.74 -0.96 10.52
CA LEU A 139 5.45 0.04 9.49
C LEU A 139 6.25 1.34 9.65
N SER A 140 6.54 1.79 10.87
CA SER A 140 7.43 2.94 11.09
C SER A 140 8.85 2.63 10.63
N LYS A 141 9.34 1.41 10.91
CA LYS A 141 10.66 0.95 10.46
C LYS A 141 10.77 0.89 8.93
N TRP A 142 9.72 0.42 8.26
CA TRP A 142 9.61 0.43 6.79
C TRP A 142 9.57 1.85 6.21
N ARG A 143 8.86 2.79 6.84
CA ARG A 143 8.79 4.18 6.38
C ARG A 143 10.15 4.89 6.44
N GLU A 144 10.91 4.71 7.52
CA GLU A 144 12.25 5.31 7.63
C GLU A 144 13.20 4.70 6.59
N SER A 145 13.14 3.38 6.37
CA SER A 145 13.95 2.72 5.34
C SER A 145 13.65 3.23 3.92
N ILE A 146 12.38 3.56 3.62
CA ILE A 146 11.99 4.16 2.33
C ILE A 146 12.51 5.60 2.19
N LEU A 147 12.51 6.38 3.28
CA LEU A 147 13.04 7.75 3.26
C LEU A 147 14.55 7.75 3.06
N GLU A 148 15.28 6.87 3.74
CA GLU A 148 16.72 6.69 3.51
C GLU A 148 17.03 6.27 2.06
N LEU A 149 16.23 5.36 1.49
CA LEU A 149 16.38 5.00 0.08
C LEU A 149 16.09 6.17 -0.86
N SER A 150 15.12 7.02 -0.54
CA SER A 150 14.85 8.23 -1.35
C SER A 150 15.96 9.26 -1.23
N ASP A 151 16.55 9.45 -0.05
CA ASP A 151 17.65 10.38 0.15
C ASP A 151 18.93 9.90 -0.54
N ILE A 152 19.19 8.59 -0.55
CA ILE A 152 20.30 7.97 -1.29
C ILE A 152 20.13 8.12 -2.81
N ILE A 153 18.91 7.96 -3.33
CA ILE A 153 18.63 8.15 -4.76
C ILE A 153 18.79 9.62 -5.17
N MET A 154 18.37 10.56 -4.32
CA MET A 154 18.50 12.00 -4.56
C MET A 154 19.93 12.52 -4.41
N MET A 155 20.83 11.79 -3.75
CA MET A 155 22.27 12.11 -3.65
C MET A 155 23.12 11.57 -4.82
N LYS A 156 22.58 10.67 -5.65
CA LYS A 156 23.30 10.06 -6.79
C LYS A 156 22.88 10.59 -8.16
N LEU A 157 22.04 11.62 -8.17
CA LEU A 157 21.68 12.47 -9.32
C LEU A 157 22.37 13.82 -9.16
#